data_AF-A0A9Q0YN86-F1
#
_entry.id   AF-A0A9Q0YN86-F1
#
_cell.length_a   1.000
_cell.length_b   1.000
_cell.length_c   1.000
_cell.angle_alpha   90.00
_cell.angle_beta   90.00
_cell.angle_gamma   90.00
#
_symmetry.space_group_name_H-M   'P 1'
#
loop_
_entity.id
_entity.type
_entity.pdbx_description
1 polymer ?
#
loop_
_entity_poly.entity_id
_entity_poly.type
_entity_poly.pdbx_seq_one_letter_code
_entity_poly.pdbx_strand_id
1 'polypeptide(L)'
;MAASSGYIGRLGSFDKAREPFSSYIERMELFFVSKNISSSSPSEERAVQERNKAILLTEIWPEIYVTLTNLLSPAKPKAESFDTIVSKLKNHFDPKPLEIAESYKFGTRNQKNGETIIRKAMPGHTSLPKAEGKLTEARIPCVM
;
A
#
# COMPACT_ATOMS: atom_id res chain seq x y z
N MET A 1 6.33 38.52 16.10
CA MET A 1 5.36 37.39 16.13
C MET A 1 6.16 36.10 16.10
N ALA A 2 6.40 35.49 17.26
CA ALA A 2 7.08 34.20 17.33
C ALA A 2 6.12 33.13 16.84
N ALA A 3 6.42 32.49 15.70
CA ALA A 3 5.70 31.30 15.28
C ALA A 3 5.97 30.22 16.34
N SER A 4 4.96 29.88 17.13
CA SER A 4 5.02 28.71 17.99
C SER A 4 5.28 27.53 17.07
N SER A 5 6.49 26.97 17.14
CA SER A 5 6.79 25.67 16.56
C SER A 5 6.00 24.65 17.39
N GLY A 6 4.70 24.56 17.10
CA GLY A 6 3.83 23.55 17.67
C GLY A 6 4.50 22.21 17.42
N TYR A 7 4.53 21.37 18.45
CA TYR A 7 4.98 19.99 18.36
C TYR A 7 4.10 19.25 17.35
N ILE A 8 4.39 19.42 16.06
CA ILE A 8 3.77 18.68 14.98
C ILE A 8 4.33 17.27 15.12
N GLY A 9 3.43 16.38 15.54
CA GLY A 9 3.70 15.02 15.98
C GLY A 9 4.57 14.23 15.01
N ARG A 10 5.25 13.20 15.51
CA ARG A 10 6.12 12.34 14.70
C ARG A 10 5.27 11.56 13.69
N LEU A 11 5.69 11.54 12.41
CA LEU A 11 5.05 10.77 11.34
C LEU A 11 4.94 9.27 11.70
N GLY A 12 5.95 8.76 12.42
CA GLY A 12 6.04 7.36 12.81
C GLY A 12 6.63 6.54 11.67
N SER A 13 7.36 5.48 12.01
CA SER A 13 8.11 4.72 11.02
C SER A 13 7.24 3.73 10.23
N PHE A 14 7.48 3.62 8.92
CA PHE A 14 6.72 2.71 8.03
C PHE A 14 6.86 1.24 8.43
N ASP A 15 5.72 0.54 8.59
CA ASP A 15 5.68 -0.90 8.84
C ASP A 15 4.83 -1.61 7.79
N LYS A 16 5.49 -2.45 6.98
CA LYS A 16 4.86 -3.26 5.92
C LYS A 16 3.76 -4.20 6.42
N ALA A 17 3.77 -4.56 7.71
CA ALA A 17 2.77 -5.44 8.30
C ALA A 17 1.52 -4.68 8.79
N ARG A 18 1.64 -3.36 8.99
CA ARG A 18 0.57 -2.52 9.54
C ARG A 18 -0.16 -1.71 8.47
N GLU A 19 0.57 -1.17 7.50
CA GLU A 19 0.00 -0.32 6.45
C GLU A 19 0.64 -0.61 5.08
N PRO A 20 -0.12 -0.45 3.98
CA PRO A 20 0.46 -0.44 2.64
C PRO A 20 1.31 0.81 2.43
N PHE A 21 2.28 0.74 1.52
CA PHE A 21 3.22 1.85 1.32
C PHE A 21 2.52 3.11 0.78
N SER A 22 1.47 2.95 -0.04
CA SER A 22 0.62 4.05 -0.48
C SER A 22 0.06 4.91 0.66
N SER A 23 -0.53 4.29 1.68
CA SER A 23 -1.10 5.01 2.85
C SER A 23 -0.04 5.72 3.67
N TYR A 24 1.16 5.15 3.77
CA TYR A 24 2.28 5.80 4.45
C TYR A 24 2.73 7.08 3.72
N ILE A 25 2.79 7.05 2.38
CA ILE A 25 3.12 8.23 1.58
C ILE A 25 2.09 9.34 1.78
N GLU A 26 0.80 9.03 1.77
CA GLU A 26 -0.26 10.03 2.02
C GLU A 26 -0.13 10.68 3.41
N ARG A 27 0.13 9.87 4.45
CA ARG A 27 0.43 10.37 5.80
C ARG A 27 1.64 11.30 5.81
N MET A 28 2.67 10.97 5.03
CA MET A 28 3.89 11.76 4.92
C MET A 28 3.66 13.09 4.18
N GLU A 29 2.87 13.08 3.11
CA GLU A 29 2.49 14.29 2.38
C GLU A 29 1.70 15.25 3.29
N LEU A 30 0.74 14.72 4.05
CA LEU A 30 0.00 15.50 5.05
C LEU A 30 0.93 16.08 6.13
N PHE A 31 1.97 15.35 6.52
CA PHE A 31 2.99 15.82 7.45
C PHE A 31 3.81 16.97 6.87
N PHE A 32 4.17 16.93 5.58
CA PHE A 32 4.86 18.04 4.91
C PHE A 32 4.00 19.30 4.82
N VAL A 33 2.70 19.13 4.52
CA VAL A 33 1.72 20.22 4.54
C VAL A 33 1.62 20.83 5.94
N SER A 34 1.53 20.00 6.98
CA SER A 34 1.47 20.45 8.37
C SER A 34 2.72 21.21 8.80
N LYS A 35 3.90 20.77 8.38
CA LYS A 35 5.18 21.45 8.63
C LYS A 35 5.34 22.74 7.82
N ASN A 36 4.35 23.12 7.01
CA ASN A 36 4.35 24.26 6.10
C ASN A 36 5.62 24.32 5.23
N ILE A 37 6.02 23.16 4.71
CA ILE A 37 7.11 23.05 3.72
C ILE A 37 6.55 23.46 2.35
N SER A 38 5.97 24.66 2.27
CA SER A 38 5.39 25.21 1.05
C SER A 38 6.48 26.00 0.32
N SER A 39 6.70 25.72 -0.96
CA SER A 39 7.63 26.50 -1.79
C SER A 39 6.98 27.81 -2.22
N SER A 40 7.56 28.94 -1.83
CA SER A 40 7.13 30.27 -2.29
C SER A 40 7.96 30.79 -3.48
N SER A 41 9.05 30.11 -3.81
CA SER A 41 10.00 30.47 -4.87
C SER A 41 10.66 29.23 -5.51
N PRO A 42 11.06 29.27 -6.80
CA PRO A 42 11.75 28.15 -7.48
C PRO A 42 13.07 27.72 -6.83
N SER A 43 13.76 28.62 -6.13
CA SER A 43 14.97 28.29 -5.37
C SER A 43 14.66 27.50 -4.09
N GLU A 44 13.46 27.67 -3.54
CA GLU A 44 13.02 26.98 -2.33
C GLU A 44 12.52 25.57 -2.64
N GLU A 45 11.98 25.31 -3.83
CA GLU A 45 11.49 23.98 -4.25
C GLU A 45 12.55 22.88 -4.11
N ARG A 46 13.79 23.15 -4.53
CA ARG A 46 14.90 22.20 -4.35
C ARG A 46 15.21 21.96 -2.87
N ALA A 47 15.19 23.01 -2.06
CA ALA A 47 15.41 22.88 -0.63
C ALA A 47 14.27 22.12 0.07
N VAL A 48 13.03 22.28 -0.41
CA VAL A 48 11.85 21.52 0.02
C VAL A 48 12.02 20.03 -0.31
N GLN A 49 12.39 19.69 -1.54
CA GLN A 49 12.64 18.31 -1.95
C GLN A 49 13.74 17.64 -1.13
N GLU A 50 14.85 18.35 -0.87
CA GLU A 50 15.94 17.84 -0.04
C GLU A 50 15.51 17.60 1.42
N ARG A 51 14.68 18.49 2.00
CA ARG A 51 14.10 18.30 3.33
C ARG A 51 13.16 17.11 3.38
N ASN A 52 12.28 16.97 2.39
CA ASN A 52 11.34 15.84 2.29
C ASN A 52 12.08 14.52 2.16
N LYS A 53 13.15 14.48 1.36
CA LYS A 53 14.06 13.34 1.25
C LYS A 53 14.74 13.03 2.58
N ALA A 54 15.26 14.03 3.28
CA ALA A 54 15.91 13.83 4.57
C ALA A 54 14.93 13.22 5.59
N ILE A 55 13.72 13.76 5.69
CA ILE A 55 12.66 13.26 6.59
C ILE A 55 12.32 11.81 6.25
N LEU A 56 12.09 11.50 4.97
CA LEU A 56 11.79 10.14 4.52
C LEU A 56 12.92 9.18 4.94
N LEU A 57 14.18 9.51 4.62
CA LEU A 57 15.32 8.65 4.93
C LEU A 57 15.56 8.47 6.44
N THR A 58 15.13 9.42 7.28
CA THR A 58 15.24 9.31 8.74
C THR A 58 14.06 8.59 9.39
N GLU A 59 12.86 8.67 8.81
CA GLU A 59 11.66 8.05 9.40
C GLU A 59 11.45 6.60 8.97
N ILE A 60 12.00 6.18 7.81
CA ILE A 60 11.95 4.76 7.39
C ILE A 60 12.78 3.85 8.30
N TRP A 61 12.35 2.59 8.43
CA TRP A 61 13.11 1.60 9.19
C TRP A 61 14.44 1.25 8.51
N PRO A 62 15.44 0.79 9.28
CA PRO A 62 16.72 0.32 8.77
C PRO A 62 16.57 -0.75 7.67
N GLU A 63 15.61 -1.66 7.81
CA GLU A 63 15.36 -2.72 6.82
C GLU A 63 14.93 -2.15 5.45
N ILE A 64 14.08 -1.12 5.46
CA ILE A 64 13.61 -0.45 4.24
C ILE A 64 14.76 0.35 3.62
N TYR A 65 15.60 0.97 4.45
CA TYR A 65 16.78 1.67 3.99
C TYR A 65 17.77 0.72 3.28
N VAL A 66 18.00 -0.47 3.82
CA VAL A 66 18.83 -1.51 3.18
C VAL A 66 18.21 -1.93 1.84
N THR A 67 16.90 -2.21 1.81
CA THR A 67 16.19 -2.53 0.57
C THR A 67 16.32 -1.42 -0.46
N LEU A 68 16.16 -0.16 -0.05
CA LEU A 68 16.36 1.01 -0.90
C LEU A 68 17.78 1.05 -1.46
N THR A 69 18.81 0.85 -0.62
CA THR A 69 20.20 0.83 -1.09
C THR A 69 20.46 -0.27 -2.11
N ASN A 70 19.85 -1.44 -1.94
CA ASN A 70 19.93 -2.53 -2.90
C ASN A 70 19.24 -2.17 -4.24
N LEU A 71 18.09 -1.51 -4.19
CA LEU A 71 17.35 -1.04 -5.38
C LEU A 71 18.02 0.13 -6.12
N LEU A 72 18.87 0.89 -5.42
CA LEU A 72 19.58 2.05 -5.96
C LEU A 72 21.01 1.72 -6.42
N SER A 73 21.54 0.56 -6.07
CA SER A 73 22.90 0.13 -6.44
C SER A 73 23.15 0.30 -7.95
N PRO A 74 24.27 0.95 -8.36
CA PRO A 74 25.42 1.39 -7.56
C PRO A 74 25.31 2.81 -6.94
N ALA A 75 24.20 3.52 -7.15
CA ALA A 75 24.00 4.88 -6.65
C ALA A 75 23.63 4.91 -5.16
N LYS A 76 23.94 6.03 -4.48
CA LYS A 76 23.61 6.23 -3.06
C LYS A 76 22.21 6.84 -2.92
N PRO A 77 21.41 6.43 -1.90
CA PRO A 77 20.11 7.04 -1.58
C PRO A 77 20.12 8.56 -1.44
N LYS A 78 21.26 9.11 -0.98
CA LYS A 78 21.42 10.55 -0.79
C LYS A 78 21.53 11.34 -2.10
N ALA A 79 22.03 10.70 -3.17
CA ALA A 79 22.27 11.33 -4.46
C ALA A 79 21.04 11.33 -5.36
N GLU A 80 20.01 10.57 -5.00
CA GLU A 80 18.78 10.42 -5.77
C GLU A 80 17.72 11.47 -5.39
N SER A 81 16.79 11.69 -6.31
CA SER A 81 15.66 12.59 -6.09
C SER A 81 14.59 11.93 -5.20
N PHE A 82 13.81 12.75 -4.49
CA PHE A 82 12.71 12.28 -3.66
C PHE A 82 11.69 11.45 -4.47
N ASP A 83 11.29 11.95 -5.65
CA ASP A 83 10.33 11.28 -6.53
C ASP A 83 10.83 9.92 -7.02
N THR A 84 12.12 9.83 -7.38
CA THR A 84 12.74 8.57 -7.80
C THR A 84 12.73 7.53 -6.67
N ILE A 85 13.03 7.97 -5.45
CA ILE A 85 13.02 7.13 -4.24
C ILE A 85 11.61 6.60 -3.97
N VAL A 86 10.61 7.47 -3.94
CA VAL A 86 9.21 7.08 -3.71
C VAL A 86 8.72 6.13 -4.80
N SER A 87 9.05 6.40 -6.06
CA SER A 87 8.67 5.55 -7.19
C SER A 87 9.25 4.13 -7.08
N LYS A 88 10.54 4.02 -6.73
CA LYS A 88 11.19 2.71 -6.55
C LYS A 88 10.62 1.93 -5.38
N LEU A 89 10.36 2.60 -4.25
CA LEU A 89 9.73 1.97 -3.09
C LEU A 89 8.30 1.52 -3.38
N LYS A 90 7.51 2.35 -4.08
CA LYS A 90 6.14 2.01 -4.50
C LYS A 90 6.12 0.78 -5.41
N ASN A 91 7.02 0.71 -6.39
CA ASN A 91 7.13 -0.47 -7.25
C ASN A 91 7.55 -1.74 -6.51
N HIS A 92 8.26 -1.61 -5.39
CA HIS A 92 8.72 -2.74 -4.58
C HIS A 92 7.64 -3.25 -3.61
N PHE A 93 6.97 -2.34 -2.90
CA PHE A 93 5.98 -2.70 -1.88
C PHE A 93 4.57 -2.88 -2.44
N ASP A 94 4.21 -2.10 -3.46
CA ASP A 94 2.90 -2.13 -4.14
C ASP A 94 3.10 -2.41 -5.64
N PRO A 95 3.64 -3.60 -6.02
CA PRO A 95 3.80 -3.94 -7.43
C PRO A 95 2.44 -3.93 -8.11
N LYS A 96 2.33 -3.21 -9.24
CA LYS A 96 1.10 -3.19 -10.03
C LYS A 96 0.67 -4.63 -10.34
N PRO A 97 -0.54 -5.06 -9.96
CA PRO A 97 -0.99 -6.41 -10.25
C PRO A 97 -0.91 -6.68 -11.76
N LEU A 98 -0.20 -7.73 -12.14
CA LEU A 98 -0.16 -8.17 -13.53
C LEU A 98 -1.49 -8.86 -13.84
N GLU A 99 -2.24 -8.29 -14.79
CA GLU A 99 -3.55 -8.80 -15.25
C GLU A 99 -3.52 -10.31 -15.58
N ILE A 100 -2.41 -10.78 -16.14
CA ILE A 100 -2.18 -12.19 -16.48
C ILE A 100 -2.09 -13.07 -15.23
N ALA A 101 -1.44 -12.59 -14.17
CA ALA A 101 -1.30 -13.33 -12.91
C ALA A 101 -2.63 -13.40 -12.15
N GLU A 102 -3.47 -12.35 -12.24
CA GLU A 102 -4.82 -12.36 -11.65
C GLU A 102 -5.76 -13.28 -12.43
N SER A 103 -5.72 -13.24 -13.76
CA SER A 103 -6.46 -14.16 -14.63
C SER A 103 -6.05 -15.61 -14.39
N TYR A 104 -4.75 -15.88 -14.20
CA TYR A 104 -4.26 -17.21 -13.84
C TYR A 104 -4.77 -17.65 -12.47
N LYS A 105 -4.73 -16.78 -11.44
CA LYS A 105 -5.30 -17.09 -10.10
C LYS A 105 -6.80 -17.37 -10.16
N PHE A 106 -7.53 -16.66 -11.01
CA PHE A 106 -8.96 -16.90 -11.23
C PHE A 106 -9.21 -18.22 -11.98
N GLY A 107 -8.44 -18.47 -13.04
CA GLY A 107 -8.55 -19.69 -13.86
C GLY A 107 -8.08 -20.96 -13.17
N THR A 108 -7.16 -20.86 -12.20
CA THR A 108 -6.63 -22.00 -11.44
C THR A 108 -7.39 -22.28 -10.14
N ARG A 109 -8.46 -21.51 -9.83
CA ARG A 109 -9.31 -21.79 -8.67
C ARG A 109 -10.21 -22.99 -8.92
N ASN A 110 -9.71 -24.16 -8.54
CA ASN A 110 -10.49 -25.39 -8.46
C ASN A 110 -11.42 -25.33 -7.25
N GLN A 111 -12.73 -25.39 -7.51
CA GLN A 111 -13.75 -25.49 -6.49
C GLN A 111 -13.55 -26.80 -5.72
N LYS A 112 -13.36 -26.71 -4.40
CA LYS A 112 -13.20 -27.91 -3.58
C LYS A 112 -14.56 -28.59 -3.38
N ASN A 113 -14.55 -29.91 -3.23
CA ASN A 113 -15.77 -30.68 -3.03
C ASN A 113 -16.48 -30.22 -1.74
N GLY A 114 -17.68 -29.64 -1.87
CA GLY A 114 -18.46 -29.07 -0.76
C GLY A 114 -18.51 -27.53 -0.68
N GLU A 115 -17.82 -26.80 -1.58
CA GLU A 115 -17.98 -25.34 -1.69
C GLU A 115 -19.28 -25.00 -2.43
N THR A 116 -20.22 -24.29 -1.77
CA THR A 116 -21.39 -23.72 -2.44
C THR A 116 -21.00 -22.47 -3.22
N ILE A 117 -21.66 -22.26 -4.37
CA ILE A 117 -21.36 -21.19 -5.34
C ILE A 117 -21.33 -19.79 -4.68
N ILE A 118 -22.11 -19.62 -3.61
CA ILE A 118 -22.28 -18.36 -2.86
C ILE A 118 -20.99 -17.92 -2.14
N ARG A 119 -20.10 -18.86 -1.76
CA ARG A 119 -18.90 -18.54 -0.97
C ARG A 119 -17.72 -18.02 -1.82
N LYS A 120 -17.87 -17.98 -3.14
CA LYS A 120 -16.77 -17.66 -4.08
C LYS A 120 -16.49 -16.15 -4.23
N ALA A 121 -17.32 -15.28 -3.65
CA ALA A 121 -17.33 -13.84 -3.96
C ALA A 121 -16.64 -12.91 -2.93
N MET A 122 -16.26 -13.33 -1.72
CA MET A 122 -15.58 -12.41 -0.78
C MET A 122 -14.56 -13.13 0.13
N PRO A 123 -13.30 -12.66 0.22
CA PRO A 123 -12.38 -13.13 1.22
C PRO A 123 -12.65 -12.40 2.55
N GLY A 124 -13.03 -13.15 3.57
CA GLY A 124 -13.12 -12.67 4.95
C GLY A 124 -14.54 -12.51 5.46
N HIS A 125 -15.08 -13.57 6.06
CA HIS A 125 -15.49 -13.58 7.47
C HIS A 125 -16.03 -14.98 7.85
N THR A 126 -15.69 -15.35 9.07
CA THR A 126 -15.72 -16.65 9.73
C THR A 126 -17.16 -17.10 10.10
N SER A 127 -17.44 -18.41 10.03
CA SER A 127 -18.41 -19.27 10.81
C SER A 127 -19.78 -18.68 11.24
N LEU A 128 -20.99 -19.24 11.04
CA LEU A 128 -21.67 -20.56 11.26
C LEU A 128 -23.22 -20.24 11.21
N PRO A 129 -24.23 -21.13 11.41
CA PRO A 129 -24.26 -22.59 11.52
C PRO A 129 -25.19 -23.28 10.48
N LYS A 130 -25.17 -24.62 10.55
CA LYS A 130 -25.92 -25.58 9.75
C LYS A 130 -27.41 -25.54 10.12
N ALA A 131 -28.28 -25.21 9.17
CA ALA A 131 -29.71 -25.42 9.28
C ALA A 131 -30.10 -26.61 8.40
N GLU A 132 -30.47 -27.72 9.03
CA GLU A 132 -31.10 -28.84 8.34
C GLU A 132 -32.55 -28.46 8.03
N GLY A 133 -32.90 -28.44 6.74
CA GLY A 133 -34.21 -28.04 6.25
C GLY A 133 -34.53 -28.77 4.96
N LYS A 134 -35.22 -29.90 5.12
CA LYS A 134 -35.89 -30.80 4.16
C LYS A 134 -35.87 -30.38 2.67
N LEU A 135 -35.28 -31.25 1.84
CA LEU A 135 -35.57 -31.34 0.41
C LEU A 135 -37.08 -31.50 0.20
N THR A 136 -37.72 -30.55 -0.46
CA THR A 136 -38.93 -30.82 -1.25
C THR A 136 -38.57 -30.65 -2.72
N GLU A 137 -38.58 -31.79 -3.39
CA GLU A 137 -38.43 -32.00 -4.81
C GLU A 137 -39.42 -31.13 -5.60
N ALA A 138 -38.91 -30.22 -6.43
CA ALA A 138 -39.70 -29.53 -7.45
C ALA A 138 -38.98 -29.69 -8.80
N ARG A 139 -39.28 -30.82 -9.42
CA ARG A 139 -39.05 -31.11 -10.83
C ARG A 139 -39.96 -30.17 -11.65
N ILE A 140 -39.45 -29.53 -12.70
CA ILE A 140 -40.15 -29.16 -13.95
C ILE A 140 -39.12 -28.53 -14.94
N PRO A 141 -39.28 -28.73 -16.25
CA PRO A 141 -38.23 -29.28 -17.10
C PRO A 141 -37.60 -28.30 -18.11
N CYS A 142 -36.52 -28.79 -18.71
CA CYS A 142 -35.87 -28.27 -19.91
C CYS A 142 -36.86 -28.11 -21.06
N VAL A 143 -36.86 -26.95 -21.73
CA VAL A 143 -37.50 -26.74 -23.03
C VAL A 143 -36.38 -26.54 -24.05
N MET A 144 -36.59 -27.15 -25.23
CA MET A 144 -35.65 -27.38 -26.34
C MET A 144 -35.01 -26.12 -26.92
#